data_AF-A0A939DTW0-F1
#
_entry.id   AF-A0A939DTW0-F1
#
_cell.length_a   1.000
_cell.length_b   1.000
_cell.length_c   1.000
_cell.angle_alpha   90.00
_cell.angle_beta   90.00
_cell.angle_gamma   90.00
#
_symmetry.space_group_name_H-M   'P 1'
#
loop_
_entity.id
_entity.type
_entity.pdbx_description
1 polymer ?
#
loop_
_entity_poly.entity_id
_entity_poly.type
_entity_poly.pdbx_seq_one_letter_code
_entity_poly.pdbx_strand_id
1 'polypeptide(L)'
;MSVELRRFDVTSTQYDSTVTSENQIGPDVSIASAPEDYDPGRVGLMLTAIQIFVTGLTTYIVIAICSTAAIGYSEGLQLFGIALASTPLTVLAFLVGLPLRLAPRARRWWREHTSWFLALLGLAVVCILLSYVVGDAGPIKYDEADWPLVDGYVPEWRLLIPSLALMAFATMHLRLPPRRRHQPT
;
A
#
# COMPACT_ATOMS: atom_id res chain seq x y z
N MET A 1 6.09 -33.56 -34.12
CA MET A 1 4.89 -32.69 -34.19
C MET A 1 5.39 -31.32 -34.61
N SER A 2 5.27 -31.01 -35.90
CA SER A 2 6.00 -29.94 -36.59
C SER A 2 5.16 -28.68 -36.61
N VAL A 3 5.66 -27.59 -36.05
CA VAL A 3 4.96 -26.30 -35.98
C VAL A 3 5.41 -25.43 -37.15
N GLU A 4 4.42 -25.03 -37.92
CA GLU A 4 4.50 -24.32 -39.20
C GLU A 4 4.77 -22.82 -38.98
N LEU A 5 5.89 -22.32 -39.53
CA LEU A 5 6.30 -20.91 -39.49
C LEU A 5 5.51 -20.10 -40.53
N ARG A 6 4.49 -19.38 -40.08
CA ARG A 6 3.73 -18.45 -40.93
C ARG A 6 4.50 -17.13 -41.09
N ARG A 7 5.02 -16.89 -42.31
CA ARG A 7 5.59 -15.61 -42.75
C ARG A 7 4.52 -14.51 -42.63
N PHE A 8 4.87 -13.41 -41.97
CA PHE A 8 4.13 -12.16 -42.07
C PHE A 8 4.80 -11.31 -43.15
N ASP A 9 4.04 -11.02 -44.21
CA ASP A 9 4.44 -10.08 -45.25
C ASP A 9 4.50 -8.67 -44.69
N VAL A 10 5.63 -8.02 -44.94
CA VAL A 10 5.90 -6.61 -44.62
C VAL A 10 5.26 -5.77 -45.72
N THR A 11 4.11 -5.18 -45.45
CA THR A 11 3.51 -4.17 -46.32
C THR A 11 4.33 -2.90 -46.21
N SER A 12 5.10 -2.60 -47.25
CA SER A 12 5.87 -1.37 -47.40
C SER A 12 4.93 -0.16 -47.54
N THR A 13 4.75 0.59 -46.46
CA THR A 13 4.12 1.92 -46.52
C THR A 13 5.05 2.88 -47.24
N GLN A 14 4.65 3.22 -48.46
CA GLN A 14 5.19 4.24 -49.33
C GLN A 14 5.25 5.60 -48.60
N TYR A 15 6.45 6.11 -48.39
CA TYR A 15 6.69 7.41 -47.75
C TYR A 15 6.52 8.50 -48.80
N ASP A 16 5.48 9.32 -48.65
CA ASP A 16 5.22 10.50 -49.49
C ASP A 16 6.14 11.65 -49.01
N SER A 17 7.16 11.96 -49.81
CA SER A 17 8.20 12.94 -49.50
C SER A 17 7.89 14.30 -50.12
N THR A 18 6.69 14.84 -49.87
CA THR A 18 6.28 16.12 -50.48
C THR A 18 5.35 16.94 -49.59
N VAL A 19 5.84 17.38 -48.42
CA VAL A 19 5.24 18.52 -47.71
C VAL A 19 6.34 19.51 -47.33
N THR A 20 6.56 20.41 -48.28
CA THR A 20 6.81 21.85 -48.15
C THR A 20 7.45 22.35 -46.85
N SER A 21 8.73 22.67 -46.97
CA SER A 21 9.44 23.63 -46.13
C SER A 21 8.87 25.03 -46.31
N GLU A 22 8.13 25.55 -45.34
CA GLU A 22 8.09 27.00 -45.04
C GLU A 22 7.20 27.25 -43.81
N ASN A 23 7.80 27.23 -42.62
CA ASN A 23 7.27 28.03 -41.53
C ASN A 23 8.45 28.51 -40.67
N GLN A 24 8.87 29.75 -40.94
CA GLN A 24 9.89 30.47 -40.21
C GLN A 24 9.40 30.76 -38.79
N ILE A 25 9.84 29.93 -37.84
CA ILE A 25 9.73 30.21 -36.41
C ILE A 25 10.83 31.21 -36.06
N GLY A 26 10.44 32.38 -35.56
CA GLY A 26 11.35 33.46 -35.16
C GLY A 26 12.34 33.06 -34.05
N PRO A 27 13.48 33.74 -33.93
CA PRO A 27 14.60 33.35 -33.07
C PRO A 27 14.43 33.79 -31.60
N ASP A 28 13.28 33.52 -30.98
CA ASP A 28 13.04 33.81 -29.55
C ASP A 28 12.14 32.78 -28.85
N VAL A 29 12.14 31.53 -29.32
CA VAL A 29 11.58 30.43 -28.52
C VAL A 29 12.62 30.06 -27.47
N SER A 30 12.54 30.75 -26.33
CA SER A 30 13.13 30.36 -25.05
C SER A 30 12.96 28.85 -24.90
N ILE A 31 14.08 28.14 -25.02
CA ILE A 31 14.14 26.68 -24.95
C ILE A 31 13.53 26.31 -23.61
N ALA A 32 12.31 25.75 -23.68
CA ALA A 32 11.59 25.19 -22.57
C ALA A 32 12.60 24.44 -21.70
N SER A 33 12.68 24.87 -20.44
CA SER A 33 13.56 24.33 -19.40
C SER A 33 13.69 22.82 -19.61
N ALA A 34 14.92 22.37 -19.87
CA ALA A 34 15.25 20.96 -20.03
C ALA A 34 14.46 20.14 -19.00
N PRO A 35 13.73 19.09 -19.43
CA PRO A 35 12.91 18.31 -18.51
C PRO A 35 13.80 17.88 -17.33
N GLU A 36 13.37 18.26 -16.12
CA GLU A 36 14.05 17.93 -14.88
C GLU A 36 14.59 16.49 -14.96
N ASP A 37 15.89 16.36 -14.71
CA ASP A 37 16.66 15.12 -14.75
C ASP A 37 15.89 14.01 -14.01
N TYR A 38 15.18 13.17 -14.77
CA TYR A 38 14.34 12.10 -14.23
C TYR A 38 15.27 11.00 -13.73
N ASP A 39 15.59 11.04 -12.44
CA ASP A 39 16.30 9.95 -11.78
C ASP A 39 15.30 8.84 -11.40
N PRO A 40 15.28 7.70 -12.10
CA PRO A 40 14.38 6.59 -11.78
C PRO A 40 14.62 6.04 -10.35
N GLY A 41 15.81 6.24 -9.79
CA GLY A 41 16.15 5.87 -8.42
C GLY A 41 15.39 6.71 -7.39
N ARG A 42 15.33 8.04 -7.59
CA ARG A 42 14.57 8.95 -6.71
C ARG A 42 13.09 8.64 -6.68
N VAL A 43 12.50 8.35 -7.83
CA VAL A 43 11.07 8.01 -7.93
C VAL A 43 10.78 6.69 -7.20
N GLY A 44 11.64 5.69 -7.32
CA GLY A 44 11.49 4.43 -6.60
C GLY A 44 11.57 4.59 -5.08
N LEU A 45 12.49 5.44 -4.60
CA LEU A 45 12.65 5.74 -3.18
C LEU A 45 11.46 6.52 -2.63
N MET A 46 11.00 7.55 -3.35
CA MET A 46 9.83 8.35 -2.98
C MET A 46 8.55 7.49 -2.92
N LEU A 47 8.32 6.61 -3.90
CA LEU A 47 7.20 5.67 -3.86
C LEU A 47 7.26 4.72 -2.65
N THR A 48 8.46 4.28 -2.29
CA THR A 48 8.66 3.43 -1.10
C THR A 48 8.35 4.19 0.18
N ALA A 49 8.82 5.44 0.30
CA ALA A 49 8.55 6.29 1.46
C ALA A 49 7.04 6.58 1.60
N ILE A 50 6.35 6.91 0.50
CA ILE A 50 4.89 7.10 0.49
C ILE A 50 4.18 5.82 0.92
N GLN A 51 4.62 4.65 0.45
CA GLN A 51 4.01 3.38 0.83
C GLN A 51 4.18 3.06 2.32
N ILE A 52 5.37 3.30 2.89
CA ILE A 52 5.62 3.15 4.34
C ILE A 52 4.68 4.08 5.11
N PHE A 53 4.59 5.34 4.69
CA PHE A 53 3.74 6.34 5.33
C PHE A 53 2.26 5.94 5.28
N VAL A 54 1.74 5.56 4.11
CA VAL A 54 0.34 5.14 3.95
C VAL A 54 0.04 3.89 4.77
N THR A 55 0.98 2.94 4.83
CA THR A 55 0.84 1.72 5.65
C THR A 55 0.74 2.09 7.12
N GLY A 56 1.68 2.90 7.62
CA GLY A 56 1.71 3.37 9.01
C GLY A 56 0.48 4.18 9.37
N LEU A 57 0.01 5.05 8.46
CA LEU A 57 -1.22 5.83 8.65
C LEU A 57 -2.45 4.91 8.71
N THR A 58 -2.52 3.89 7.86
CA THR A 58 -3.65 2.94 7.84
C THR A 58 -3.69 2.12 9.12
N THR A 59 -2.55 1.57 9.56
CA THR A 59 -2.47 0.84 10.84
C THR A 59 -2.78 1.74 12.02
N TYR A 60 -2.27 2.97 12.04
CA TYR A 60 -2.61 3.97 13.05
C TYR A 60 -4.12 4.22 13.12
N ILE A 61 -4.78 4.49 11.98
CA ILE A 61 -6.23 4.75 11.94
C ILE A 61 -7.01 3.55 12.45
N VAL A 62 -6.66 2.32 12.04
CA VAL A 62 -7.39 1.13 12.46
C VAL A 62 -7.20 0.86 13.95
N ILE A 63 -5.97 1.00 14.48
CA ILE A 63 -5.72 0.85 15.91
C ILE A 63 -6.44 1.96 16.68
N ALA A 64 -6.48 3.20 16.17
CA ALA A 64 -7.22 4.30 16.79
C ALA A 64 -8.72 4.01 16.85
N ILE A 65 -9.34 3.56 15.75
CA ILE A 65 -10.75 3.14 15.72
C ILE A 65 -11.00 2.01 16.73
N CYS A 66 -10.13 1.00 16.74
CA CYS A 66 -10.24 -0.12 17.68
C CYS A 66 -10.11 0.35 19.14
N SER A 67 -9.22 1.31 19.39
CA SER A 67 -8.99 1.88 20.72
C SER A 67 -10.14 2.79 21.18
N THR A 68 -10.79 3.53 20.27
CA THR A 68 -11.98 4.32 20.64
C THR A 68 -13.16 3.44 21.04
N ALA A 69 -13.23 2.21 20.54
CA ALA A 69 -14.21 1.22 20.99
C ALA A 69 -13.84 0.61 22.36
N ALA A 70 -12.55 0.59 22.71
CA ALA A 70 -12.03 0.16 24.00
C ALA A 70 -11.87 1.39 24.93
N ILE A 71 -12.98 1.87 25.48
CA ILE A 71 -13.02 3.05 26.36
C ILE A 71 -12.07 2.81 27.55
N GLY A 72 -11.08 3.69 27.78
CA GLY A 72 -10.35 3.66 29.07
C GLY A 72 -8.98 4.28 29.22
N TYR A 73 -8.58 5.24 28.38
CA TYR A 73 -7.34 5.96 28.62
C TYR A 73 -7.54 7.45 28.35
N SER A 74 -6.74 8.30 28.99
CA SER A 74 -6.68 9.72 28.68
C SER A 74 -6.21 9.91 27.23
N GLU A 75 -6.83 10.87 26.52
CA GLU A 75 -6.67 11.06 25.07
C GLU A 75 -5.20 11.09 24.61
N GLY A 76 -4.33 11.73 25.40
CA GLY A 76 -2.89 11.82 25.09
C GLY A 76 -2.13 10.50 25.21
N LEU A 77 -2.43 9.68 26.24
CA LEU A 77 -1.74 8.40 26.45
C LEU A 77 -2.16 7.37 25.39
N GLN A 78 -3.42 7.43 24.93
CA GLN A 78 -3.90 6.63 23.80
C GLN A 78 -3.12 6.94 22.54
N LEU A 79 -3.01 8.22 22.16
CA LEU A 79 -2.32 8.63 20.95
C LEU A 79 -0.86 8.13 20.93
N PHE A 80 -0.14 8.30 22.04
CA PHE A 80 1.23 7.81 22.17
C PHE A 80 1.33 6.28 22.15
N GLY A 81 0.45 5.57 22.85
CA GLY A 81 0.42 4.11 22.87
C GLY A 81 0.12 3.52 21.48
N ILE A 82 -0.82 4.11 20.75
CA ILE A 82 -1.19 3.73 19.39
C ILE A 82 -0.01 3.97 18.43
N ALA A 83 0.66 5.11 18.52
CA ALA A 83 1.85 5.40 17.73
C ALA A 83 2.99 4.41 18.03
N LEU A 84 3.22 4.11 19.31
CA LEU A 84 4.24 3.18 19.75
C LEU A 84 3.96 1.73 19.32
N ALA A 85 2.69 1.31 19.27
CA ALA A 85 2.30 -0.02 18.79
C ALA A 85 2.33 -0.15 17.27
N SER A 86 1.88 0.88 16.53
CA SER A 86 1.82 0.88 15.06
C SER A 86 3.19 0.91 14.39
N THR A 87 4.17 1.59 15.00
CA THR A 87 5.55 1.70 14.48
C THR A 87 6.24 0.35 14.32
N PRO A 88 6.41 -0.49 15.37
CA PRO A 88 7.06 -1.79 15.25
C PRO A 88 6.30 -2.72 14.32
N LEU A 89 4.97 -2.63 14.28
CA LEU A 89 4.14 -3.41 13.36
C LEU A 89 4.47 -3.08 11.90
N THR A 90 4.63 -1.79 11.60
CA THR A 90 5.00 -1.30 10.26
C THR A 90 6.41 -1.71 9.88
N VAL A 91 7.37 -1.64 10.83
CA VAL A 91 8.75 -2.10 10.64
C VAL A 91 8.80 -3.61 10.39
N LEU A 92 8.07 -4.40 11.18
CA LEU A 92 7.99 -5.85 10.97
C LEU A 92 7.37 -6.20 9.62
N ALA A 93 6.27 -5.55 9.25
CA ALA A 93 5.65 -5.73 7.93
C ALA A 93 6.63 -5.41 6.79
N PHE A 94 7.45 -4.37 6.94
CA PHE A 94 8.50 -4.04 5.98
C PHE A 94 9.60 -5.10 5.93
N LEU A 95 10.10 -5.56 7.08
CA LEU A 95 11.16 -6.57 7.16
C LEU A 95 10.73 -7.91 6.59
N VAL A 96 9.53 -8.38 6.93
CA VAL A 96 8.92 -9.61 6.37
C VAL A 96 8.67 -9.45 4.87
N GLY A 97 8.40 -8.22 4.43
CA GLY A 97 8.24 -7.84 3.05
C GLY A 97 9.51 -7.75 2.21
N LEU A 98 10.64 -7.52 2.87
CA LEU A 98 11.91 -7.25 2.22
C LEU A 98 12.38 -8.39 1.31
N PRO A 99 12.29 -9.69 1.71
CA PRO A 99 12.58 -10.82 0.83
C PRO A 99 11.72 -10.81 -0.45
N LEU A 100 10.44 -10.45 -0.32
CA LEU A 100 9.49 -10.37 -1.43
C LEU A 100 9.88 -9.26 -2.42
N ARG A 101 10.47 -8.18 -1.90
CA ARG A 101 11.03 -7.09 -2.71
C ARG A 101 12.35 -7.50 -3.34
N LEU A 102 13.28 -8.10 -2.61
CA LEU A 102 14.63 -8.44 -3.10
C LEU A 102 14.62 -9.57 -4.14
N ALA A 103 13.79 -10.60 -3.98
CA ALA A 103 13.78 -11.76 -4.87
C ALA A 103 12.96 -11.50 -6.15
N PRO A 104 13.58 -11.50 -7.35
CA PRO A 104 12.88 -11.20 -8.60
C PRO A 104 11.80 -12.24 -8.94
N ARG A 105 12.01 -13.51 -8.55
CA ARG A 105 11.03 -14.60 -8.74
C ARG A 105 9.77 -14.38 -7.90
N ALA A 106 9.94 -14.08 -6.61
CA ALA A 106 8.82 -13.77 -5.72
C ALA A 106 8.07 -12.53 -6.20
N ARG A 107 8.80 -11.48 -6.62
CA ARG A 107 8.21 -10.26 -7.17
C ARG A 107 7.39 -10.48 -8.46
N ARG A 108 7.75 -11.47 -9.27
CA ARG A 108 6.98 -11.83 -10.47
C ARG A 108 5.71 -12.59 -10.09
N TRP A 109 5.87 -13.63 -9.27
CA TRP A 109 4.74 -14.41 -8.76
C TRP A 109 3.69 -13.51 -8.08
N TRP A 110 4.15 -12.61 -7.23
CA TRP A 110 3.30 -11.66 -6.50
C TRP A 110 2.50 -10.71 -7.39
N ARG A 111 3.07 -10.31 -8.55
CA ARG A 111 2.36 -9.48 -9.54
C ARG A 111 1.25 -10.26 -10.23
N GLU A 112 1.50 -11.52 -10.55
CA GLU A 112 0.52 -12.41 -11.19
C GLU A 112 -0.65 -12.72 -10.23
N HIS A 113 -0.41 -12.61 -8.91
CA HIS A 113 -1.36 -12.96 -7.86
C HIS A 113 -1.90 -11.73 -7.11
N THR A 114 -2.18 -10.63 -7.81
CA THR A 114 -2.69 -9.40 -7.17
C THR A 114 -3.99 -9.63 -6.38
N SER A 115 -4.82 -10.62 -6.76
CA SER A 115 -6.04 -10.98 -6.01
C SER A 115 -5.77 -11.51 -4.60
N TRP A 116 -4.61 -12.13 -4.36
CA TRP A 116 -4.24 -12.64 -3.04
C TRP A 116 -4.12 -11.53 -2.01
N PHE A 117 -3.78 -10.31 -2.41
CA PHE A 117 -3.78 -9.17 -1.52
C PHE A 117 -5.14 -8.80 -1.01
N LEU A 118 -6.13 -8.75 -1.90
CA LEU A 118 -7.50 -8.43 -1.53
C LEU A 118 -8.04 -9.52 -0.60
N ALA A 119 -7.66 -10.79 -0.85
CA ALA A 119 -7.97 -11.88 0.05
C ALA A 119 -7.29 -11.74 1.42
N LEU A 120 -6.00 -11.39 1.48
CA LEU A 120 -5.28 -11.18 2.76
C LEU A 120 -5.82 -9.97 3.53
N LEU A 121 -6.12 -8.87 2.83
CA LEU A 121 -6.72 -7.68 3.42
C LEU A 121 -8.13 -7.98 3.95
N GLY A 122 -8.95 -8.66 3.16
CA GLY A 122 -10.28 -9.10 3.58
C GLY A 122 -10.22 -10.04 4.77
N LEU A 123 -9.31 -11.01 4.76
CA LEU A 123 -9.07 -11.90 5.89
C LEU A 123 -8.65 -11.14 7.14
N ALA A 124 -7.75 -10.15 7.02
CA ALA A 124 -7.34 -9.32 8.13
C ALA A 124 -8.53 -8.55 8.75
N VAL A 125 -9.37 -7.93 7.91
CA VAL A 125 -10.58 -7.24 8.37
C VAL A 125 -11.55 -8.20 9.07
N VAL A 126 -11.79 -9.39 8.50
CA VAL A 126 -12.64 -10.41 9.12
C VAL A 126 -12.07 -10.85 10.47
N CYS A 127 -10.76 -11.06 10.59
CA CYS A 127 -10.13 -11.43 11.85
C CYS A 127 -10.19 -10.29 12.89
N ILE A 128 -10.07 -9.02 12.48
CA ILE A 128 -10.27 -7.87 13.37
C ILE A 128 -11.70 -7.91 13.90
N LEU A 129 -12.71 -8.01 13.03
CA LEU A 129 -14.11 -8.08 13.46
C LEU A 129 -14.39 -9.29 14.36
N LEU A 130 -13.82 -10.45 14.03
CA LEU A 130 -13.95 -11.66 14.85
C LEU A 130 -13.29 -11.50 16.21
N SER A 131 -12.19 -10.75 16.31
CA SER A 131 -11.54 -10.45 17.60
C SER A 131 -12.46 -9.64 18.53
N TYR A 132 -13.32 -8.80 17.95
CA TYR A 132 -14.41 -8.19 18.71
C TYR A 132 -15.45 -9.24 19.03
N VAL A 133 -16.01 -9.98 18.08
CA VAL A 133 -17.07 -10.98 18.40
C VAL A 133 -16.68 -12.00 19.49
N VAL A 134 -15.41 -12.42 19.55
CA VAL A 134 -14.88 -13.37 20.54
C VAL A 134 -14.45 -12.69 21.84
N GLY A 135 -14.20 -11.39 21.81
CA GLY A 135 -13.76 -10.62 22.96
C GLY A 135 -14.83 -10.52 24.06
N ASP A 136 -14.43 -9.95 25.19
CA ASP A 136 -15.29 -9.80 26.35
C ASP A 136 -15.94 -8.42 26.35
N ALA A 137 -17.27 -8.42 26.49
CA ALA A 137 -18.03 -7.22 26.86
C ALA A 137 -18.15 -7.21 28.38
N GLY A 138 -17.76 -6.11 29.03
CA GLY A 138 -17.91 -6.02 30.48
C GLY A 138 -17.41 -4.72 31.09
N PRO A 139 -17.63 -4.57 32.40
CA PRO A 139 -17.17 -3.41 33.14
C PRO A 139 -15.64 -3.41 33.19
N ILE A 140 -15.03 -2.38 32.60
CA ILE A 140 -13.59 -2.17 32.68
C ILE A 140 -13.31 -1.54 34.05
N LYS A 141 -12.60 -2.28 34.90
CA LYS A 141 -12.14 -1.77 36.20
C LYS A 141 -10.83 -1.02 36.00
N TYR A 142 -10.82 0.27 36.34
CA TYR A 142 -9.58 1.03 36.48
C TYR A 142 -8.98 0.76 37.85
N ASP A 143 -7.66 0.54 37.90
CA ASP A 143 -6.94 0.40 39.18
C ASP A 143 -6.94 1.70 40.00
N GLU A 144 -7.30 2.84 39.39
CA GLU A 144 -7.47 4.13 40.07
C GLU A 144 -8.92 4.34 40.55
N ALA A 145 -9.07 4.53 41.86
CA ALA A 145 -10.22 4.11 42.66
C ALA A 145 -11.55 4.89 42.54
N ASP A 146 -11.67 5.89 41.67
CA ASP A 146 -12.87 6.77 41.64
C ASP A 146 -13.49 6.97 40.24
N TRP A 147 -13.03 6.25 39.22
CA TRP A 147 -13.65 6.34 37.90
C TRP A 147 -14.95 5.52 37.85
N PRO A 148 -16.04 6.08 37.28
CA PRO A 148 -17.26 5.30 37.09
C PRO A 148 -16.96 4.08 36.21
N LEU A 149 -17.56 2.93 36.57
CA LEU A 149 -17.52 1.74 35.72
C LEU A 149 -18.14 2.10 34.38
N VAL A 150 -17.32 2.03 33.33
CA VAL A 150 -17.81 2.19 31.96
C VAL A 150 -17.85 0.81 31.33
N ASP A 151 -18.99 0.47 30.74
CA ASP A 151 -19.10 -0.72 29.92
C ASP A 151 -18.25 -0.52 28.66
N GLY A 152 -17.28 -1.39 28.48
CA GLY A 152 -16.36 -1.36 27.35
C GLY A 152 -16.26 -2.71 26.68
N TYR A 153 -15.62 -2.71 25.52
CA TYR A 153 -15.36 -3.91 24.75
C TYR A 153 -13.87 -4.17 24.70
N VAL A 154 -13.44 -5.36 25.14
CA VAL A 154 -12.04 -5.78 25.09
C VAL A 154 -11.89 -6.84 24.00
N PRO A 155 -11.28 -6.52 22.85
CA PRO A 155 -11.09 -7.49 21.80
C PRO A 155 -10.10 -8.59 22.23
N GLU A 156 -10.27 -9.81 21.70
CA GLU A 156 -9.35 -10.91 21.94
C GLU A 156 -7.98 -10.61 21.29
N TRP A 157 -6.99 -10.26 22.11
CA TRP A 157 -5.68 -9.78 21.67
C TRP A 157 -4.92 -10.82 20.82
N ARG A 158 -5.17 -12.12 21.05
CA ARG A 158 -4.57 -13.22 20.27
C ARG A 158 -5.03 -13.22 18.83
N LEU A 159 -6.20 -12.67 18.54
CA LEU A 159 -6.74 -12.51 17.19
C LEU A 159 -6.41 -11.12 16.63
N LEU A 160 -6.51 -10.08 17.46
CA LEU A 160 -6.31 -8.70 17.03
C LEU A 160 -4.87 -8.46 16.56
N ILE A 161 -3.85 -8.81 17.34
CA ILE A 161 -2.44 -8.56 16.98
C ILE A 161 -2.04 -9.19 15.63
N PRO A 162 -2.26 -10.50 15.38
CA PRO A 162 -1.91 -11.09 14.10
C PRO A 162 -2.75 -10.54 12.94
N SER A 163 -4.01 -10.15 13.17
CA SER A 163 -4.85 -9.53 12.14
C SER A 163 -4.33 -8.15 11.73
N LEU A 164 -3.88 -7.33 12.68
CA LEU A 164 -3.22 -6.06 12.41
C LEU A 164 -1.90 -6.26 11.65
N ALA A 165 -1.11 -7.27 12.03
CA ALA A 165 0.12 -7.61 11.32
C ALA A 165 -0.15 -8.05 9.87
N LEU A 166 -1.19 -8.86 9.66
CA LEU A 166 -1.63 -9.30 8.33
C LEU A 166 -2.09 -8.10 7.47
N MET A 167 -2.86 -7.19 8.06
CA MET A 167 -3.30 -5.96 7.41
C MET A 167 -2.11 -5.07 7.03
N ALA A 168 -1.18 -4.83 7.96
CA ALA A 168 0.03 -4.07 7.72
C ALA A 168 0.86 -4.69 6.60
N PHE A 169 1.00 -6.01 6.59
CA PHE A 169 1.67 -6.73 5.51
C PHE A 169 0.93 -6.54 4.18
N ALA A 170 -0.39 -6.67 4.14
CA ALA A 170 -1.18 -6.52 2.92
C ALA A 170 -1.05 -5.10 2.33
N THR A 171 -1.18 -4.06 3.16
CA THR A 171 -1.09 -2.66 2.73
C THR A 171 0.34 -2.27 2.32
N MET A 172 1.35 -2.73 3.08
CA MET A 172 2.77 -2.48 2.79
C MET A 172 3.25 -3.13 1.49
N HIS A 173 2.51 -4.09 0.98
CA HIS A 173 2.83 -4.76 -0.28
C HIS A 173 1.91 -4.34 -1.41
N LEU A 174 0.83 -3.60 -1.14
CA LEU A 174 -0.17 -3.23 -2.14
C LEU A 174 0.52 -2.48 -3.27
N ARG A 175 0.65 -3.14 -4.42
CA ARG A 175 1.33 -2.56 -5.57
C ARG A 175 0.28 -1.91 -6.45
N LEU A 176 0.36 -0.59 -6.61
CA LEU A 176 -0.48 0.07 -7.61
C LEU A 176 -0.18 -0.54 -8.98
N PRO A 177 -1.23 -0.94 -9.73
CA PRO A 177 -1.03 -1.47 -11.07
C PRO A 177 -0.25 -0.45 -11.89
N PRO A 178 0.78 -0.86 -12.65
CA PRO A 178 1.53 0.07 -13.48
C PRO A 178 0.53 0.74 -14.42
N ARG A 179 0.43 2.08 -14.33
CA ARG A 179 -0.35 2.89 -15.26
C ARG A 179 0.07 2.45 -16.65
N ARG A 180 -0.80 1.73 -17.35
CA ARG A 180 -0.58 1.38 -18.76
C ARG A 180 -0.44 2.72 -19.46
N ARG A 181 0.79 3.10 -19.80
CA ARG A 181 1.02 4.22 -20.70
C ARG A 181 0.20 3.88 -21.93
N HIS A 182 -0.89 4.61 -22.16
CA HIS A 182 -1.60 4.54 -23.43
C HIS A 182 -0.54 4.88 -24.46
N GLN A 183 -0.04 3.88 -25.18
CA GLN A 183 0.65 4.14 -26.43
C GLN A 183 -0.46 4.59 -27.38
N PRO A 184 -0.46 5.85 -27.84
CA PRO A 184 -1.30 6.21 -28.97
C PRO A 184 -0.86 5.33 -30.13
N THR A 185 -1.77 4.47 -30.58
CA THR A 185 -1.66 3.71 -31.84
C THR A 185 -1.94 4.62 -33.01
#